data_AF-A0A382ENX3-F1
#
_entry.id   AF-A0A382ENX3-F1
#
_cell.length_a   1.000
_cell.length_b   1.000
_cell.length_c   1.000
_cell.angle_alpha   90.00
_cell.angle_beta   90.00
_cell.angle_gamma   90.00
#
_symmetry.space_group_name_H-M   'P 1'
#
loop_
_entity.id
_entity.type
_entity.pdbx_description
1 polymer ?
#
loop_
_entity_poly.entity_id
_entity_poly.type
_entity_poly.pdbx_seq_one_letter_code
_entity_poly.pdbx_strand_id
1 'polypeptide(L)'
;MVDAAEGYVKLLDGGGRMFVTVAGAMSTAELGLSLSEMIRQEKVHGICCTGANLEEDVFNLVAHNQYERVPNYRDLSPSDEQALLDRQLNRVTDTCIPEEEAMRRLEYKILPRWKAAEHVGDRKFPHEYLY
;
A
#
# COMPACT_ATOMS: atom_id res chain seq x y z
N MET A 1 13.71 -7.14 -20.47
CA MET A 1 12.69 -7.70 -19.55
C MET A 1 12.94 -9.19 -19.29
N VAL A 2 13.26 -9.97 -20.33
CA VAL A 2 13.58 -11.41 -20.22
C VAL A 2 14.73 -11.69 -19.23
N ASP A 3 15.85 -10.97 -19.35
CA ASP A 3 17.05 -11.22 -18.51
C ASP A 3 16.80 -11.11 -17.01
N ALA A 4 15.94 -10.18 -16.57
CA ALA A 4 15.60 -10.01 -15.16
C ALA A 4 14.77 -11.18 -14.62
N ALA A 5 13.83 -11.68 -15.43
CA ALA A 5 13.03 -12.84 -15.08
C ALA A 5 13.89 -14.12 -15.04
N GLU A 6 14.75 -14.33 -16.05
CA GLU A 6 15.68 -15.45 -16.08
C GLU A 6 16.68 -15.42 -14.92
N GLY A 7 17.22 -14.24 -14.61
CA GLY A 7 18.11 -14.03 -13.46
C GLY A 7 17.42 -14.35 -12.13
N TYR A 8 16.15 -13.98 -11.98
CA TYR A 8 15.38 -14.30 -10.78
C TYR A 8 15.13 -15.82 -10.67
N VAL A 9 14.73 -16.48 -11.75
CA VAL A 9 14.56 -17.95 -11.77
C VAL A 9 15.87 -18.64 -11.38
N LYS A 10 16.99 -18.24 -11.99
CA LYS A 10 18.31 -18.80 -11.67
C LYS A 10 18.71 -18.58 -10.21
N LEU A 11 18.40 -17.42 -9.62
CA LEU A 11 18.64 -17.16 -8.20
C LEU A 11 17.89 -18.17 -7.33
N LEU A 12 16.60 -18.39 -7.61
CA LEU A 12 15.75 -19.29 -6.84
C LEU A 12 16.16 -20.77 -7.02
N ASP A 13 16.40 -21.19 -8.26
CA ASP A 13 16.86 -22.57 -8.58
C ASP A 13 18.21 -22.88 -7.92
N GLY A 14 19.05 -21.86 -7.72
CA GLY A 14 20.31 -21.96 -6.98
C GLY A 14 20.17 -21.95 -5.46
N GLY A 15 18.94 -21.95 -4.92
CA GLY A 15 18.67 -21.86 -3.47
C GLY A 15 18.87 -20.46 -2.88
N GLY A 16 18.97 -19.44 -3.73
CA GLY A 16 19.09 -18.04 -3.31
C GLY A 16 17.78 -17.48 -2.78
N ARG A 17 17.89 -16.38 -2.01
CA ARG A 17 16.74 -15.69 -1.42
C ARG A 17 16.54 -14.32 -2.06
N MET A 18 15.29 -13.99 -2.36
CA MET A 18 14.92 -12.71 -2.96
C MET A 18 14.53 -11.68 -1.90
N PHE A 19 15.18 -10.53 -1.96
CA PHE A 19 14.84 -9.34 -1.19
C PHE A 19 14.34 -8.25 -2.13
N VAL A 20 13.15 -7.70 -1.86
CA VAL A 20 12.47 -6.74 -2.74
C VAL A 20 12.38 -5.39 -2.05
N THR A 21 12.75 -4.32 -2.75
CA THR A 21 12.49 -2.93 -2.31
C THR A 21 11.30 -2.36 -3.08
N VAL A 22 10.31 -1.82 -2.37
CA VAL A 22 9.04 -1.37 -2.95
C VAL A 22 8.82 0.12 -2.65
N ALA A 23 8.46 0.88 -3.68
CA ALA A 23 8.09 2.29 -3.54
C ALA A 23 6.63 2.44 -3.05
N GLY A 24 6.31 3.56 -2.39
CA GLY A 24 5.00 3.79 -1.77
C GLY A 24 3.81 3.58 -2.71
N ALA A 25 3.80 4.24 -3.88
CA ALA A 25 2.69 4.16 -4.83
C ALA A 25 2.43 2.74 -5.41
N MET A 26 3.30 1.76 -5.16
CA MET A 26 3.12 0.40 -5.67
C MET A 26 1.98 -0.36 -4.98
N SER A 27 1.59 0.01 -3.75
CA SER A 27 0.37 -0.52 -3.12
C SER A 27 -0.88 0.01 -3.82
N THR A 28 -0.92 1.30 -4.16
CA THR A 28 -1.99 1.88 -4.96
C THR A 28 -2.08 1.26 -6.35
N ALA A 29 -0.93 0.96 -6.97
CA ALA A 29 -0.84 0.26 -8.25
C ALA A 29 -1.17 -1.24 -8.16
N GLU A 30 -1.63 -1.71 -7.01
CA GLU A 30 -2.10 -3.08 -6.76
C GLU A 30 -1.02 -4.16 -6.95
N LEU A 31 0.26 -3.79 -6.77
CA LEU A 31 1.36 -4.75 -6.81
C LEU A 31 1.16 -5.88 -5.77
N GLY A 32 0.47 -5.59 -4.67
CA GLY A 32 0.12 -6.55 -3.62
C GLY A 32 -0.58 -7.81 -4.14
N LEU A 33 -1.37 -7.72 -5.21
CA LEU A 33 -2.04 -8.88 -5.81
C LEU A 33 -1.05 -9.93 -6.31
N SER A 34 -0.05 -9.50 -7.08
CA SER A 34 0.98 -10.41 -7.60
C SER A 34 2.08 -10.69 -6.56
N LEU A 35 2.46 -9.70 -5.77
CA LEU A 35 3.49 -9.85 -4.75
C LEU A 35 3.06 -10.83 -3.65
N SER A 36 1.80 -10.81 -3.21
CA SER A 36 1.29 -11.76 -2.22
C SER A 36 1.38 -13.20 -2.72
N GLU A 37 1.19 -13.44 -4.02
CA GLU A 37 1.37 -14.76 -4.64
C GLU A 37 2.81 -15.22 -4.57
N MET A 38 3.73 -14.32 -4.90
CA MET A 38 5.16 -14.61 -4.84
C MET A 38 5.64 -14.86 -3.41
N ILE A 39 5.08 -14.18 -2.41
CA ILE A 39 5.38 -14.46 -0.98
C ILE A 39 4.88 -15.85 -0.59
N ARG A 40 3.62 -16.17 -0.89
CA ARG A 40 2.99 -17.45 -0.53
C ARG A 40 3.62 -18.67 -1.22
N GLN A 41 4.22 -18.46 -2.40
CA GLN A 41 5.02 -19.47 -3.10
C GLN A 41 6.50 -19.51 -2.65
N GLU A 42 6.86 -18.81 -1.57
CA GLU A 42 8.23 -18.72 -1.04
C GLU A 42 9.25 -18.17 -2.07
N LYS A 43 8.79 -17.34 -3.01
CA LYS A 43 9.67 -16.73 -4.02
C LYS A 43 10.25 -15.40 -3.53
N VAL A 44 9.52 -14.68 -2.68
CA VAL A 44 10.00 -13.45 -2.01
C VAL A 44 10.24 -13.72 -0.53
N HIS A 45 11.42 -13.37 -0.04
CA HIS A 45 11.90 -13.76 1.29
C HIS A 45 12.10 -12.58 2.25
N GLY A 46 12.13 -11.36 1.70
CA GLY A 46 12.21 -10.13 2.48
C GLY A 46 11.74 -8.94 1.67
N ILE A 47 11.12 -7.98 2.34
CA ILE A 47 10.59 -6.77 1.73
C ILE A 47 11.09 -5.57 2.54
N CYS A 48 11.60 -4.57 1.84
CA CYS A 48 11.78 -3.23 2.37
C CYS A 48 10.80 -2.31 1.64
N CYS A 49 9.95 -1.66 2.40
CA CYS A 49 8.89 -0.81 1.87
C CYS A 49 8.72 0.44 2.72
N THR A 50 7.88 1.35 2.24
CA THR A 50 7.51 2.56 2.97
C THR A 50 6.29 2.32 3.85
N GLY A 51 6.00 3.25 4.78
CA GLY A 51 4.78 3.18 5.60
C GLY A 51 3.49 3.12 4.76
N ALA A 52 3.47 3.81 3.62
CA ALA A 52 2.34 3.78 2.68
C ALA A 52 1.98 2.36 2.22
N ASN A 53 2.97 1.49 2.03
CA ASN A 53 2.71 0.12 1.61
C ASN A 53 2.05 -0.74 2.70
N LEU A 54 2.24 -0.39 3.97
CA LEU A 54 1.59 -1.08 5.09
C LEU A 54 0.15 -0.61 5.28
N GLU A 55 -0.08 0.70 5.12
CA GLU A 55 -1.38 1.34 5.37
C GLU A 55 -2.33 1.22 4.16
N GLU A 56 -1.83 1.51 2.95
CA GLU A 56 -2.68 1.55 1.75
C GLU A 56 -3.16 0.18 1.29
N ASP A 57 -2.43 -0.89 1.59
CA ASP A 57 -2.90 -2.25 1.34
C ASP A 57 -4.17 -2.55 2.18
N VAL A 58 -4.20 -2.04 3.43
CA VAL A 58 -5.38 -2.11 4.30
C VAL A 58 -6.49 -1.16 3.83
N PHE A 59 -6.15 0.03 3.32
CA PHE A 59 -7.13 0.94 2.71
C PHE A 59 -7.83 0.29 1.52
N ASN A 60 -7.06 -0.35 0.62
CA ASN A 60 -7.60 -1.07 -0.51
C ASN A 60 -8.55 -2.17 -0.01
N LEU A 61 -8.14 -2.98 0.97
CA LEU A 61 -8.99 -4.03 1.54
C LEU A 61 -10.36 -3.53 2.04
N VAL A 62 -10.44 -2.33 2.63
CA VAL A 62 -11.68 -1.82 3.24
C VAL A 62 -12.52 -0.93 2.33
N ALA A 63 -11.92 -0.35 1.29
CA ALA A 63 -12.53 0.71 0.48
C ALA A 63 -12.29 0.60 -1.04
N HIS A 64 -11.75 -0.52 -1.55
CA HIS A 64 -11.41 -0.68 -2.97
C HIS A 64 -12.55 -0.28 -3.93
N ASN A 65 -13.79 -0.67 -3.62
CA ASN A 65 -14.95 -0.39 -4.49
C ASN A 65 -15.35 1.08 -4.54
N GLN A 66 -14.80 1.91 -3.64
CA GLN A 66 -15.04 3.34 -3.55
C GLN A 66 -13.91 4.16 -4.20
N TYR A 67 -12.88 3.50 -4.74
CA TYR A 67 -11.78 4.20 -5.40
C TYR A 67 -12.24 4.77 -6.73
N GLU A 68 -11.72 5.95 -7.07
CA GLU A 68 -12.04 6.63 -8.33
C GLU A 68 -10.80 6.75 -9.21
N ARG A 69 -10.98 6.58 -10.53
CA ARG A 69 -9.89 6.76 -11.49
C ARG A 69 -9.96 8.13 -12.14
N VAL A 70 -8.80 8.75 -12.31
CA VAL A 70 -8.62 10.04 -12.98
C VAL A 70 -7.66 9.84 -14.16
N PRO A 71 -8.16 9.46 -15.35
CA PRO A 71 -7.31 9.11 -16.49
C PRO A 71 -6.36 10.24 -16.94
N ASN A 72 -6.80 11.50 -16.80
CA ASN A 72 -6.05 12.69 -17.23
C ASN A 72 -5.32 13.38 -16.05
N TYR A 73 -4.91 12.61 -15.03
CA TYR A 73 -4.31 13.16 -13.80
C TYR A 73 -3.06 14.04 -13.97
N ARG A 74 -2.42 14.01 -15.14
CA ARG A 74 -1.26 14.84 -15.46
C ARG A 74 -1.62 16.26 -15.87
N ASP A 75 -2.86 16.49 -16.30
CA ASP A 75 -3.32 17.73 -16.92
C ASP A 75 -4.49 18.36 -16.15
N LEU A 76 -4.60 18.10 -14.84
CA LEU A 76 -5.64 18.68 -14.00
C LEU A 76 -5.46 20.19 -13.84
N SER A 77 -6.54 20.94 -14.01
CA SER A 77 -6.57 22.36 -13.68
C SER A 77 -6.64 22.56 -12.16
N PRO A 78 -6.31 23.75 -11.63
CA PRO A 78 -6.50 24.06 -10.21
C PRO A 78 -7.94 23.84 -9.73
N SER A 79 -8.94 24.08 -10.59
CA SER A 79 -10.34 23.80 -10.26
C SER A 79 -10.66 22.31 -10.17
N ASP A 80 -10.00 21.46 -10.98
CA ASP A 80 -10.19 20.01 -10.90
C ASP A 80 -9.59 19.46 -9.59
N GLU A 81 -8.41 19.93 -9.20
CA GLU A 81 -7.79 19.58 -7.92
C GLU A 81 -8.67 20.04 -6.73
N GLN A 82 -9.24 21.25 -6.81
CA GLN A 82 -10.19 21.72 -5.80
C GLN A 82 -11.44 20.84 -5.73
N ALA A 83 -11.96 20.38 -6.87
CA ALA A 83 -13.12 19.49 -6.90
C ALA A 83 -12.80 18.12 -6.25
N LEU A 84 -11.57 17.61 -6.39
CA LEU A 84 -11.14 16.40 -5.67
C LEU A 84 -11.05 16.65 -4.16
N LEU A 85 -10.50 17.79 -3.75
CA LEU A 85 -10.41 18.20 -2.34
C LEU A 85 -11.79 18.35 -1.69
N ASP A 86 -12.72 19.03 -2.36
CA ASP A 86 -14.10 19.24 -1.87
C ASP A 86 -14.85 17.92 -1.66
N ARG A 87 -14.45 16.88 -2.41
CA ARG A 87 -14.97 15.51 -2.31
C ARG A 87 -14.14 14.61 -1.38
N GLN A 88 -13.10 15.16 -0.75
CA GLN A 88 -12.16 14.44 0.13
C GLN A 88 -11.52 13.21 -0.54
N LEU A 89 -11.15 13.35 -1.81
CA LEU A 89 -10.47 12.33 -2.59
C LEU A 89 -8.96 12.58 -2.58
N ASN A 90 -8.22 11.74 -1.86
CA ASN A 90 -6.76 11.78 -1.83
C ASN A 90 -6.20 11.08 -3.07
N ARG A 91 -5.44 11.81 -3.89
CA ARG A 91 -4.98 11.31 -5.20
C ARG A 91 -3.53 10.81 -5.15
N VAL A 92 -3.32 9.59 -5.66
CA VAL A 92 -2.02 9.01 -6.00
C VAL A 92 -2.05 8.69 -7.49
N THR A 93 -1.27 9.44 -8.28
CA THR A 93 -1.31 9.41 -9.75
C THR A 93 -2.74 9.56 -10.28
N ASP A 94 -3.27 8.51 -10.91
CA ASP A 94 -4.57 8.38 -11.54
C ASP A 94 -5.60 7.65 -10.67
N THR A 95 -5.28 7.40 -9.40
CA THR A 95 -6.16 6.71 -8.45
C THR A 95 -6.46 7.64 -7.28
N CYS A 96 -7.75 7.80 -6.98
CA CYS A 96 -8.26 8.60 -5.88
C CYS A 96 -8.81 7.67 -4.79
N ILE A 97 -8.36 7.90 -3.56
CA ILE A 97 -8.72 7.16 -2.36
C ILE A 97 -9.65 8.05 -1.53
N PRO A 98 -10.91 7.63 -1.28
CA PRO A 98 -11.84 8.38 -0.44
C PRO A 98 -11.41 8.37 1.03
N GLU A 99 -11.18 9.56 1.62
CA GLU A 99 -10.64 9.70 2.98
C GLU A 99 -11.50 8.99 4.03
N GLU A 100 -12.81 9.21 4.02
CA GLU A 100 -13.73 8.66 5.03
C GLU A 100 -13.82 7.14 4.98
N GLU A 101 -13.94 6.59 3.77
CA GLU A 101 -14.13 5.16 3.55
C GLU A 101 -12.86 4.34 3.83
N ALA A 102 -11.68 4.94 3.64
CA ALA A 102 -10.38 4.30 3.84
C ALA A 102 -9.68 4.76 5.13
N MET A 103 -9.13 5.98 5.12
CA MET A 103 -8.22 6.48 6.15
C MET A 103 -8.93 6.64 7.50
N ARG A 104 -10.08 7.33 7.53
CA ARG A 104 -10.85 7.54 8.77
C ARG A 104 -11.38 6.22 9.30
N ARG A 105 -11.91 5.38 8.41
CA ARG A 105 -12.37 4.04 8.77
C ARG A 105 -11.29 3.22 9.48
N LEU A 106 -10.05 3.26 8.98
CA LEU A 106 -8.93 2.57 9.61
C LEU A 106 -8.50 3.27 10.93
N GLU A 107 -8.41 4.60 10.91
CA GLU A 107 -8.06 5.43 12.08
C GLU A 107 -8.97 5.12 13.27
N TYR A 108 -10.29 5.04 13.07
CA TYR A 108 -11.25 4.71 14.13
C TYR A 108 -10.99 3.34 14.78
N LYS A 109 -10.32 2.42 14.09
CA LYS A 109 -9.93 1.12 14.65
C LYS A 109 -8.55 1.16 15.30
N ILE A 110 -7.60 1.86 14.70
CA ILE A 110 -6.20 1.82 15.15
C ILE A 110 -5.93 2.79 16.30
N LEU A 111 -6.46 4.01 16.24
CA LEU A 111 -6.17 5.06 17.22
C LEU A 111 -6.44 4.65 18.68
N PRO A 112 -7.56 3.95 19.01
CA PRO A 112 -7.77 3.47 20.38
C PRO A 112 -6.71 2.45 20.83
N ARG A 113 -6.19 1.61 19.92
CA ARG A 113 -5.16 0.61 20.22
C ARG A 113 -3.82 1.29 20.49
N TRP A 114 -3.46 2.30 19.71
CA TRP A 114 -2.26 3.10 19.96
C TRP A 114 -2.32 3.85 21.28
N LYS A 115 -3.46 4.48 21.60
CA LYS A 115 -3.65 5.15 22.91
C LYS A 115 -3.57 4.18 24.08
N ALA A 116 -4.11 2.97 23.93
CA ALA A 116 -4.00 1.93 24.97
C ALA A 116 -2.56 1.47 25.17
N ALA A 117 -1.83 1.24 24.06
CA ALA A 117 -0.41 0.86 24.10
C ALA A 117 0.45 1.96 24.74
N GLU A 118 0.21 3.21 24.37
CA GLU A 118 0.87 4.38 24.97
C GLU A 118 0.67 4.43 26.50
N HIS A 119 -0.56 4.24 26.98
CA HIS A 119 -0.87 4.28 28.41
C HIS A 119 -0.10 3.22 29.22
N VAL A 120 0.15 2.04 28.65
CA VAL A 120 0.86 0.94 29.33
C VAL A 120 2.35 0.88 28.97
N GLY A 121 2.84 1.80 28.13
CA GLY A 121 4.22 1.84 27.65
C GLY A 121 4.59 0.68 26.70
N ASP A 122 3.60 0.04 26.07
CA ASP A 122 3.83 -1.03 25.11
C ASP A 122 4.32 -0.46 23.77
N ARG A 123 5.38 -1.05 23.23
CA ARG A 123 6.06 -0.59 22.01
C ARG A 123 6.11 -1.74 21.03
N LYS A 124 5.42 -1.54 19.90
CA LYS A 124 5.41 -2.47 18.76
C LYS A 124 5.87 -1.77 17.50
N PHE A 125 6.32 -2.54 16.53
CA PHE A 125 6.60 -2.06 15.18
C PHE A 125 5.29 -1.66 14.47
N PRO A 126 5.34 -0.76 13.48
CA PRO A 126 4.14 -0.33 12.76
C PRO A 126 3.31 -1.48 12.17
N HIS A 127 3.97 -2.48 11.60
CA HIS A 127 3.29 -3.64 11.01
C HIS A 127 2.57 -4.52 12.04
N GLU A 128 3.01 -4.56 13.29
CA GLU A 128 2.36 -5.31 14.38
C GLU A 128 1.08 -4.62 14.90
N TYR A 129 0.85 -3.36 14.53
CA TYR A 129 -0.41 -2.67 14.80
C TYR A 129 -1.41 -2.82 13.66
N LEU A 130 -0.92 -3.03 12.43
CA LEU A 130 -1.72 -3.12 11.22
C LEU A 130 -2.16 -4.56 10.90
N TYR A 131 -1.34 -5.56 11.25
CA TYR A 131 -1.55 -6.99 11.01
C TYR A 131 -1.56 -7.78 12.32
#